data_AF-A0A2A2RY93-F1
#
_entry.id   AF-A0A2A2RY93-F1
#
_cell.length_a   1.000
_cell.length_b   1.000
_cell.length_c   1.000
_cell.angle_alpha   90.00
_cell.angle_beta   90.00
_cell.angle_gamma   90.00
#
_symmetry.space_group_name_H-M   'P 1'
#
loop_
_entity.id
_entity.type
_entity.pdbx_description
1 polymer ?
#
loop_
_entity_poly.entity_id
_entity_poly.type
_entity_poly.pdbx_seq_one_letter_code
_entity_poly.pdbx_strand_id
1 'polypeptide(L)'
;MRQLAFVLLLGCIVAATGCQEKPTTPPTPKAVAAPPSPVLSLHFAGLGHIATNAGSAKLNTLLNTAEAVAARKQIHDRLAVTLPHTLFGATATNTNGSALLRPLLDELAASKFLFETHDPAGGTWMLTVFLDANQRARWSTNLWQAAGSTPVALPPIGPSSSAWSVKTSNGHLLTVASFDDCLMVSKSAPNTPLPANPAPGKHPALSANLVDLTADLARLQRALDLPKSAAWPRLSVSITAKSDALRSEATLKFANAAPWKLDAFRLPTNSVRDPLISFTAVQGFGEWLARQPEFEEWELKSTPNQFFTWARSDVPYNLLAAAPMPDASNTVVHAAPHALHTLGTNVQAARLGRITFTTNRTEIGWVGMPILVPFVRPAPEAGNDFLLFGSMAGIIPMGPNTNPPPAELLNQFLPRTNLVYYDWEITEAKLAQWMPIFQLTAMLSPTPSFPGAAAANQWLRAVSPKLGNTITEVTAVSPTELKAVRRSDLGLTAIELTWLARWLDNPAFPALAYPTNAMPGLPPMPGGTPKLPGK
;
A
#
# COMPACT_ATOMS: atom_id res chain seq x y z
N MET A 1 -7.21 -5.72 -11.88
CA MET A 1 -6.00 -5.97 -11.04
C MET A 1 -5.21 -4.72 -10.66
N ARG A 2 -5.07 -3.68 -11.51
CA ARG A 2 -4.56 -2.35 -11.09
C ARG A 2 -5.29 -1.79 -9.86
N GLN A 3 -6.61 -1.99 -9.80
CA GLN A 3 -7.43 -1.60 -8.65
C GLN A 3 -7.25 -2.51 -7.42
N LEU A 4 -6.86 -3.78 -7.55
CA LEU A 4 -6.69 -4.70 -6.40
C LEU A 4 -5.39 -4.46 -5.62
N ALA A 5 -4.32 -4.05 -6.32
CA ALA A 5 -3.07 -3.62 -5.69
C ALA A 5 -3.26 -2.33 -4.90
N PHE A 6 -4.14 -1.47 -5.40
CA PHE A 6 -4.49 -0.22 -4.75
C PHE A 6 -5.37 -0.46 -3.52
N VAL A 7 -6.40 -1.32 -3.63
CA VAL A 7 -7.39 -1.63 -2.57
C VAL A 7 -6.78 -2.15 -1.26
N LEU A 8 -5.58 -2.75 -1.27
CA LEU A 8 -4.97 -3.31 -0.06
C LEU A 8 -4.07 -2.33 0.71
N LEU A 9 -3.43 -1.38 0.04
CA LEU A 9 -2.89 -0.17 0.69
C LEU A 9 -4.05 0.74 1.20
N LEU A 10 -5.23 0.52 0.62
CA LEU A 10 -6.49 1.20 0.91
C LEU A 10 -7.31 0.52 2.02
N GLY A 11 -6.86 -0.52 2.70
CA GLY A 11 -7.62 -1.10 3.83
C GLY A 11 -8.04 -0.06 4.88
N CYS A 12 -7.23 0.99 5.05
CA CYS A 12 -7.53 2.17 5.88
C CYS A 12 -8.17 3.35 5.12
N ILE A 13 -8.13 3.37 3.78
CA ILE A 13 -8.59 4.49 2.94
C ILE A 13 -9.92 4.21 2.21
N VAL A 14 -10.27 2.96 1.81
CA VAL A 14 -11.58 2.62 1.21
C VAL A 14 -12.70 2.83 2.22
N ALA A 15 -12.46 2.53 3.50
CA ALA A 15 -13.43 2.76 4.57
C ALA A 15 -13.74 4.25 4.78
N ALA A 16 -12.94 5.16 4.20
CA ALA A 16 -13.01 6.59 4.45
C ALA A 16 -13.56 7.43 3.29
N THR A 17 -13.88 6.85 2.13
CA THR A 17 -14.25 7.62 0.93
C THR A 17 -15.77 7.74 0.75
N GLY A 18 -16.41 8.57 1.56
CA GLY A 18 -17.75 9.06 1.27
C GLY A 18 -17.71 10.57 1.13
N CYS A 19 -17.70 11.09 -0.09
CA CYS A 19 -18.14 12.45 -0.43
C CYS A 19 -17.98 12.68 -1.94
N GLN A 20 -19.09 12.83 -2.66
CA GLN A 20 -19.17 13.74 -3.79
C GLN A 20 -20.38 14.64 -3.58
N GLU A 21 -20.19 15.95 -3.68
CA GLU A 21 -21.23 16.88 -4.09
C GLU A 21 -20.64 18.11 -4.79
N LYS A 22 -21.49 18.78 -5.57
CA LYS A 22 -21.21 19.72 -6.68
C LYS A 22 -20.30 20.93 -6.35
N PRO A 23 -19.61 21.49 -7.36
CA PRO A 23 -18.76 22.66 -7.19
C PRO A 23 -19.59 23.94 -6.94
N THR A 24 -19.32 24.63 -5.83
CA THR A 24 -19.74 26.01 -5.58
C THR A 24 -18.58 26.99 -5.80
N THR A 25 -18.94 28.14 -6.35
CA THR A 25 -18.15 29.24 -6.91
C THR A 25 -17.04 29.77 -5.98
N PRO A 26 -15.85 30.12 -6.49
CA PRO A 26 -14.73 30.60 -5.67
C PRO A 26 -14.91 32.07 -5.21
N PRO A 27 -14.50 32.43 -3.98
CA PRO A 27 -14.27 33.81 -3.60
C PRO A 27 -12.87 34.28 -4.04
N THR A 28 -12.81 35.54 -4.48
CA THR A 28 -11.64 36.27 -4.99
C THR A 28 -10.57 36.52 -3.91
N PRO A 29 -9.26 36.58 -4.26
CA PRO A 29 -8.17 36.52 -3.29
C PRO A 29 -7.62 37.90 -2.90
N LYS A 30 -7.33 38.10 -1.60
CA LYS A 30 -6.32 39.06 -1.13
C LYS A 30 -5.68 38.59 0.17
N ALA A 31 -4.50 37.97 0.06
CA ALA A 31 -3.45 37.98 1.08
C ALA A 31 -2.13 37.59 0.39
N VAL A 32 -1.06 38.32 0.69
CA VAL A 32 0.30 38.04 0.19
C VAL A 32 0.66 36.60 0.57
N ALA A 33 0.83 35.75 -0.45
CA ALA A 33 0.96 34.32 -0.27
C ALA A 33 2.26 33.96 0.46
N ALA A 34 2.13 33.32 1.63
CA ALA A 34 3.17 32.44 2.13
C ALA A 34 3.55 31.43 1.04
N PRO A 35 4.81 30.97 0.94
CA PRO A 35 5.18 29.95 -0.02
C PRO A 35 4.21 28.76 0.12
N PRO A 36 3.67 28.22 -0.99
CA PRO A 36 2.67 27.17 -0.93
C PRO A 36 3.25 25.98 -0.18
N SER A 37 2.51 25.44 0.80
CA SER A 37 2.94 24.25 1.53
C SER A 37 3.26 23.10 0.57
N PRO A 38 4.30 22.29 0.87
CA PRO A 38 4.70 21.17 0.01
C PRO A 38 3.51 20.24 -0.23
N VAL A 39 3.41 19.72 -1.45
CA VAL A 39 2.43 18.67 -1.81
C VAL A 39 2.81 17.37 -1.12
N LEU A 40 4.10 17.12 -1.01
CA LEU A 40 4.69 15.95 -0.37
C LEU A 40 5.98 16.39 0.32
N SER A 41 6.16 15.98 1.58
CA SER A 41 7.39 16.13 2.34
C SER A 41 7.69 14.80 3.03
N LEU A 42 8.90 14.27 2.82
CA LEU A 42 9.38 12.99 3.34
C LEU A 42 10.70 13.20 4.05
N HIS A 43 10.73 12.92 5.34
CA HIS A 43 11.92 12.83 6.16
C HIS A 43 12.27 11.36 6.42
N PHE A 44 13.56 11.02 6.31
CA PHE A 44 14.09 9.73 6.73
C PHE A 44 15.34 9.93 7.57
N ALA A 45 15.42 9.21 8.70
CA ALA A 45 16.53 9.30 9.64
C ALA A 45 17.84 8.66 9.13
N GLY A 46 17.78 7.80 8.12
CA GLY A 46 18.92 7.05 7.60
C GLY A 46 19.14 5.71 8.31
N LEU A 47 19.69 4.74 7.58
CA LEU A 47 20.06 3.43 8.14
C LEU A 47 21.17 3.54 9.20
N GLY A 48 22.04 4.55 9.11
CA GLY A 48 23.07 4.80 10.14
C GLY A 48 22.46 5.17 11.50
N HIS A 49 21.39 5.95 11.51
CA HIS A 49 20.65 6.27 12.73
C HIS A 49 19.90 5.05 13.28
N ILE A 50 19.27 4.25 12.41
CA ILE A 50 18.59 3.00 12.81
C ILE A 50 19.58 2.02 13.47
N ALA A 51 20.82 1.94 12.97
CA ALA A 51 21.84 1.06 13.50
C ALA A 51 22.31 1.44 14.92
N THR A 52 22.19 2.70 15.30
CA THR A 52 22.66 3.23 16.59
C THR A 52 21.55 3.51 17.59
N ASN A 53 20.29 3.55 17.13
CA ASN A 53 19.13 3.80 17.98
C ASN A 53 18.76 2.53 18.78
N ALA A 54 18.80 2.65 20.11
CA ALA A 54 18.53 1.55 21.03
C ALA A 54 17.11 0.94 20.86
N GLY A 55 16.13 1.74 20.43
CA GLY A 55 14.76 1.31 20.21
C GLY A 55 14.56 0.44 18.96
N SER A 56 15.53 0.41 18.05
CA SER A 56 15.44 -0.26 16.73
C SER A 56 16.33 -1.50 16.59
N ALA A 57 16.74 -2.14 17.68
CA ALA A 57 17.63 -3.30 17.65
C ALA A 57 17.10 -4.46 16.78
N LYS A 58 15.83 -4.86 16.95
CA LYS A 58 15.19 -5.87 16.09
C LYS A 58 15.12 -5.42 14.64
N LEU A 59 14.67 -4.19 14.38
CA LEU A 59 14.62 -3.65 13.01
C LEU A 59 16.01 -3.69 12.35
N ASN A 60 17.05 -3.27 13.07
CA ASN A 60 18.43 -3.30 12.60
C ASN A 60 18.88 -4.73 12.26
N THR A 61 18.48 -5.72 13.06
CA THR A 61 18.76 -7.14 12.80
C THR A 61 18.04 -7.63 11.53
N LEU A 62 16.79 -7.23 11.32
CA LEU A 62 16.01 -7.61 10.14
C LEU A 62 16.57 -6.98 8.84
N LEU A 63 17.03 -5.73 8.91
CA LEU A 63 17.56 -4.96 7.78
C LEU A 63 19.02 -5.28 7.41
N ASN A 64 19.74 -6.03 8.24
CA ASN A 64 21.14 -6.42 8.01
C ASN A 64 21.36 -7.93 7.86
N THR A 65 20.30 -8.69 7.58
CA THR A 65 20.45 -10.05 7.06
C THR A 65 21.15 -10.04 5.69
N ALA A 66 21.82 -11.13 5.32
CA ALA A 66 22.51 -11.23 4.04
C ALA A 66 21.54 -10.99 2.86
N GLU A 67 20.31 -11.51 2.99
CA GLU A 67 19.25 -11.36 2.00
C GLU A 67 18.70 -9.93 1.95
N ALA A 68 18.55 -9.24 3.09
CA ALA A 68 18.18 -7.82 3.10
C ALA A 68 19.24 -6.94 2.42
N VAL A 69 20.52 -7.20 2.69
CA VAL A 69 21.64 -6.49 2.06
C VAL A 69 21.66 -6.75 0.55
N ALA A 70 21.46 -8.00 0.12
CA ALA A 70 21.38 -8.37 -1.28
C ALA A 70 20.18 -7.70 -1.99
N ALA A 71 19.01 -7.70 -1.36
CA ALA A 71 17.82 -7.04 -1.89
C ALA A 71 18.03 -5.52 -2.02
N ARG A 72 18.60 -4.86 -1.00
CA ARG A 72 18.95 -3.43 -1.05
C ARG A 72 19.94 -3.14 -2.17
N LYS A 73 20.98 -3.96 -2.32
CA LYS A 73 21.94 -3.83 -3.41
C LYS A 73 21.25 -3.91 -4.78
N GLN A 74 20.38 -4.89 -5.01
CA GLN A 74 19.61 -5.02 -6.25
C GLN A 74 18.76 -3.78 -6.50
N ILE A 75 18.07 -3.25 -5.48
CA ILE A 75 17.24 -2.05 -5.61
C ILE A 75 18.09 -0.87 -6.06
N HIS A 76 19.24 -0.64 -5.41
CA HIS A 76 20.13 0.45 -5.76
C HIS A 76 20.75 0.28 -7.16
N ASP A 77 21.14 -0.94 -7.53
CA ASP A 77 21.65 -1.26 -8.87
C ASP A 77 20.61 -0.91 -9.94
N ARG A 78 19.33 -1.23 -9.70
CA ARG A 78 18.22 -0.94 -10.64
C ARG A 78 17.86 0.54 -10.68
N LEU A 79 17.78 1.22 -9.53
CA LEU A 79 17.53 2.65 -9.47
C LEU A 79 18.63 3.44 -10.17
N ALA A 80 19.89 3.03 -10.02
CA ALA A 80 21.01 3.69 -10.70
C ALA A 80 20.87 3.66 -12.23
N VAL A 81 20.23 2.65 -12.81
CA VAL A 81 19.97 2.60 -14.26
C VAL A 81 18.87 3.58 -14.66
N THR A 82 17.82 3.72 -13.86
CA THR A 82 16.64 4.53 -14.23
C THR A 82 16.76 6.01 -13.87
N LEU A 83 17.45 6.33 -12.77
CA LEU A 83 17.54 7.69 -12.24
C LEU A 83 18.16 8.73 -13.18
N PRO A 84 19.19 8.42 -14.00
CA PRO A 84 19.72 9.38 -14.96
C PRO A 84 18.63 9.96 -15.87
N HIS A 85 17.71 9.11 -16.34
CA HIS A 85 16.61 9.55 -17.20
C HIS A 85 15.59 10.42 -16.45
N THR A 86 15.32 10.11 -15.18
CA THR A 86 14.40 10.90 -14.33
C THR A 86 15.00 12.26 -13.96
N LEU A 87 16.28 12.29 -13.58
CA LEU A 87 16.96 13.51 -13.16
C LEU A 87 17.27 14.42 -14.33
N PHE A 88 17.91 13.88 -15.38
CA PHE A 88 18.50 14.67 -16.47
C PHE A 88 17.68 14.65 -17.77
N GLY A 89 16.66 13.80 -17.87
CA GLY A 89 15.77 13.66 -19.03
C GLY A 89 16.05 12.38 -19.84
N ALA A 90 15.05 11.93 -20.60
CA ALA A 90 15.10 10.65 -21.32
C ALA A 90 16.24 10.56 -22.36
N THR A 91 16.66 11.70 -22.91
CA THR A 91 17.74 11.83 -23.90
C THR A 91 19.12 12.06 -23.28
N ALA A 92 19.28 11.90 -21.96
CA ALA A 92 20.58 12.03 -21.31
C ALA A 92 21.60 11.08 -21.97
N THR A 93 22.69 11.66 -22.48
CA THR A 93 23.68 10.96 -23.34
C THR A 93 24.85 10.36 -22.56
N ASN A 94 24.99 10.65 -21.27
CA ASN A 94 26.09 10.14 -20.47
C ASN A 94 25.88 8.66 -20.11
N THR A 95 26.57 7.79 -20.84
CA THR A 95 26.56 6.34 -20.63
C THR A 95 27.10 5.91 -19.26
N ASN A 96 27.92 6.75 -18.61
CA ASN A 96 28.44 6.51 -17.26
C ASN A 96 27.52 7.01 -16.14
N GLY A 97 26.37 7.63 -16.45
CA GLY A 97 25.47 8.22 -15.45
C GLY A 97 25.04 7.21 -14.38
N SER A 98 24.79 5.95 -14.76
CA SER A 98 24.42 4.90 -13.80
C SER A 98 25.54 4.60 -12.79
N ALA A 99 26.78 4.43 -13.26
CA ALA A 99 27.93 4.16 -12.41
C ALA A 99 28.21 5.33 -11.45
N LEU A 100 28.01 6.56 -11.90
CA LEU A 100 28.19 7.77 -11.08
C LEU A 100 27.12 7.91 -10.00
N LEU A 101 25.86 7.60 -10.29
CA LEU A 101 24.76 7.74 -9.32
C LEU A 101 24.68 6.57 -8.33
N ARG A 102 25.20 5.39 -8.69
CA ARG A 102 25.10 4.19 -7.85
C ARG A 102 25.62 4.35 -6.42
N PRO A 103 26.84 4.88 -6.16
CA PRO A 103 27.32 5.07 -4.79
C PRO A 103 26.48 6.09 -4.01
N LEU A 104 25.88 7.08 -4.68
CA LEU A 104 25.04 8.08 -4.03
C LEU A 104 23.78 7.45 -3.41
N LEU A 105 23.28 6.34 -3.97
CA LEU A 105 22.13 5.62 -3.42
C LEU A 105 22.43 4.90 -2.11
N ASP A 106 23.63 4.33 -1.97
CA ASP A 106 24.06 3.73 -0.70
C ASP A 106 24.20 4.82 0.38
N GLU A 107 24.83 5.94 0.01
CA GLU A 107 24.99 7.10 0.90
C GLU A 107 23.62 7.71 1.27
N LEU A 108 22.69 7.86 0.32
CA LEU A 108 21.34 8.36 0.60
C LEU A 108 20.58 7.46 1.58
N ALA A 109 20.67 6.14 1.41
CA ALA A 109 20.02 5.19 2.31
C ALA A 109 20.67 5.19 3.71
N ALA A 110 21.98 5.38 3.80
CA ALA A 110 22.69 5.46 5.08
C ALA A 110 22.38 6.75 5.84
N SER A 111 22.22 7.86 5.10
CA SER A 111 22.16 9.21 5.63
C SER A 111 20.75 9.70 5.93
N LYS A 112 20.70 10.71 6.79
CA LYS A 112 19.48 11.45 7.07
C LYS A 112 19.14 12.36 5.89
N PHE A 113 17.87 12.40 5.47
CA PHE A 113 17.44 13.28 4.38
C PHE A 113 16.02 13.82 4.55
N LEU A 114 15.76 14.92 3.85
CA LEU A 114 14.44 15.51 3.66
C LEU A 114 14.19 15.70 2.16
N PHE A 115 13.10 15.16 1.65
CA PHE A 115 12.64 15.34 0.28
C PHE A 115 11.31 16.08 0.26
N GLU A 116 11.20 17.13 -0.55
CA GLU A 116 9.98 17.92 -0.70
C GLU A 116 9.66 18.16 -2.16
N THR A 117 8.39 18.08 -2.52
CA THR A 117 7.90 18.55 -3.81
C THR A 117 6.71 19.48 -3.64
N HIS A 118 6.73 20.57 -4.40
CA HIS A 118 5.77 21.66 -4.32
C HIS A 118 4.76 21.63 -5.47
N ASP A 119 5.04 20.85 -6.52
CA ASP A 119 4.12 20.63 -7.61
C ASP A 119 3.65 19.16 -7.67
N PRO A 120 2.39 18.90 -8.04
CA PRO A 120 1.90 17.54 -8.14
C PRO A 120 2.49 16.71 -9.28
N ALA A 121 3.17 17.35 -10.24
CA ALA A 121 3.70 16.70 -11.43
C ALA A 121 5.14 16.17 -11.24
N GLY A 122 5.77 16.48 -10.10
CA GLY A 122 7.17 16.16 -9.81
C GLY A 122 8.17 16.99 -10.63
N GLY A 123 7.76 18.12 -11.20
CA GLY A 123 8.63 18.99 -12.00
C GLY A 123 9.63 19.79 -11.16
N THR A 124 9.23 20.09 -9.92
CA THR A 124 9.92 20.93 -8.96
C THR A 124 9.99 20.23 -7.60
N TRP A 125 11.21 19.94 -7.17
CA TRP A 125 11.47 19.25 -5.91
C TRP A 125 12.83 19.64 -5.33
N MET A 126 13.00 19.34 -4.06
CA MET A 126 14.21 19.57 -3.29
C MET A 126 14.52 18.32 -2.45
N LEU A 127 15.78 17.93 -2.43
CA LEU A 127 16.34 16.86 -1.61
C LEU A 127 17.50 17.44 -0.81
N THR A 128 17.38 17.44 0.51
CA THR A 128 18.44 17.82 1.44
C THR A 128 18.98 16.55 2.08
N VAL A 129 20.28 16.29 1.92
CA VAL A 129 20.96 15.09 2.46
C VAL A 129 22.06 15.54 3.41
N PHE A 130 22.11 14.94 4.60
CA PHE A 130 23.10 15.27 5.63
C PHE A 130 24.29 14.33 5.49
N LEU A 131 25.43 14.90 5.13
CA LEU A 131 26.59 14.19 4.59
C LEU A 131 27.89 14.78 5.12
N ASP A 132 28.90 13.93 5.31
CA ASP A 132 30.25 14.39 5.62
C ASP A 132 30.91 15.12 4.43
N ALA A 133 32.04 15.79 4.66
CA ALA A 133 32.71 16.57 3.63
C ALA A 133 33.12 15.76 2.39
N ASN A 134 33.55 14.50 2.57
CA ASN A 134 33.98 13.62 1.47
C ASN A 134 32.77 13.17 0.63
N GLN A 135 31.69 12.81 1.31
CA GLN A 135 30.42 12.45 0.67
C GLN A 135 29.86 13.65 -0.11
N ARG A 136 29.82 14.86 0.49
CA ARG A 136 29.36 16.07 -0.21
C ARG A 136 30.16 16.36 -1.47
N ALA A 137 31.49 16.22 -1.40
CA ALA A 137 32.36 16.38 -2.57
C ALA A 137 32.06 15.34 -3.67
N ARG A 138 31.84 14.07 -3.29
CA ARG A 138 31.47 12.99 -4.22
C ARG A 138 30.10 13.24 -4.87
N TRP A 139 29.08 13.60 -4.09
CA TRP A 139 27.74 13.94 -4.58
C TRP A 139 27.79 15.06 -5.60
N SER A 140 28.44 16.18 -5.23
CA SER A 140 28.63 17.31 -6.13
C SER A 140 29.29 16.86 -7.45
N THR A 141 30.40 16.12 -7.35
CA THR A 141 31.17 15.65 -8.51
C THR A 141 30.38 14.72 -9.42
N ASN A 142 29.78 13.68 -8.84
CA ASN A 142 29.08 12.66 -9.59
C ASN A 142 27.80 13.22 -10.24
N LEU A 143 27.09 14.14 -9.60
CA LEU A 143 25.89 14.74 -10.16
C LEU A 143 26.20 15.62 -11.38
N TRP A 144 27.22 16.49 -11.32
CA TRP A 144 27.56 17.33 -12.48
C TRP A 144 28.14 16.48 -13.62
N GLN A 145 28.98 15.47 -13.30
CA GLN A 145 29.49 14.55 -14.31
C GLN A 145 28.36 13.77 -14.97
N ALA A 146 27.41 13.24 -14.19
CA ALA A 146 26.27 12.49 -14.70
C ALA A 146 25.35 13.36 -15.59
N ALA A 147 25.23 14.66 -15.30
CA ALA A 147 24.50 15.59 -16.15
C ALA A 147 25.12 15.76 -17.55
N GLY A 148 26.41 15.46 -17.71
CA GLY A 148 27.13 15.52 -19.00
C GLY A 148 27.22 16.92 -19.60
N SER A 149 26.97 17.95 -18.80
CA SER A 149 26.97 19.36 -19.21
C SER A 149 27.81 20.17 -18.21
N THR A 150 28.44 21.24 -18.69
CA THR A 150 29.29 22.10 -17.85
C THR A 150 28.44 22.81 -16.78
N PRO A 151 28.75 22.65 -15.48
CA PRO A 151 28.03 23.33 -14.43
C PRO A 151 28.31 24.85 -14.46
N VAL A 152 27.28 25.65 -14.19
CA VAL A 152 27.40 27.09 -13.98
C VAL A 152 27.52 27.35 -12.48
N ALA A 153 28.63 27.92 -12.05
CA ALA A 153 28.81 28.32 -10.66
C ALA A 153 27.79 29.40 -10.28
N LEU A 154 27.19 29.24 -9.11
CA LEU A 154 26.24 30.21 -8.55
C LEU A 154 26.92 31.01 -7.44
N PRO A 155 26.46 32.25 -7.17
CA PRO A 155 26.91 33.01 -6.02
C PRO A 155 26.72 32.22 -4.72
N PRO A 156 27.65 32.33 -3.75
CA PRO A 156 27.50 31.67 -2.46
C PRO A 156 26.25 32.16 -1.73
N ILE A 157 25.54 31.23 -1.10
CA ILE A 157 24.26 31.46 -0.39
C ILE A 157 24.51 31.72 1.12
N GLY A 158 25.76 31.62 1.57
CA GLY A 158 26.22 31.84 2.93
C GLY A 158 27.72 31.59 3.11
N PRO A 159 28.26 31.75 4.34
CA PRO A 159 29.64 31.41 4.64
C PRO A 159 29.92 29.95 4.30
N SER A 160 31.07 29.64 3.69
CA SER A 160 31.49 28.27 3.32
C SER A 160 30.57 27.50 2.37
N SER A 161 29.58 28.15 1.77
CA SER A 161 28.68 27.51 0.79
C SER A 161 29.25 27.54 -0.62
N SER A 162 29.03 26.47 -1.38
CA SER A 162 29.32 26.41 -2.81
C SER A 162 28.10 25.90 -3.54
N ALA A 163 27.71 26.54 -4.65
CA ALA A 163 26.57 26.11 -5.43
C ALA A 163 26.86 26.14 -6.93
N TRP A 164 26.24 25.24 -7.66
CA TRP A 164 26.26 25.20 -9.10
C TRP A 164 24.91 24.76 -9.65
N SER A 165 24.65 25.09 -10.91
CA SER A 165 23.45 24.61 -11.60
C SER A 165 23.78 24.12 -13.01
N VAL A 166 22.96 23.20 -13.51
CA VAL A 166 23.07 22.64 -14.85
C VAL A 166 21.69 22.53 -15.48
N LYS A 167 21.59 22.88 -16.75
CA LYS A 167 20.36 22.70 -17.52
C LYS A 167 20.28 21.25 -17.98
N THR A 168 19.17 20.61 -17.66
CA THR A 168 18.87 19.22 -18.05
C THR A 168 18.26 19.18 -19.46
N SER A 169 18.21 18.00 -20.09
CA SER A 169 17.77 17.88 -21.49
C SER A 169 16.29 18.18 -21.69
N ASN A 170 15.47 18.08 -20.63
CA ASN A 170 14.07 18.49 -20.63
C ASN A 170 13.87 19.99 -20.34
N GLY A 171 14.96 20.77 -20.28
CA GLY A 171 14.95 22.21 -20.05
C GLY A 171 14.90 22.64 -18.58
N HIS A 172 14.73 21.72 -17.64
CA HIS A 172 14.70 22.02 -16.20
C HIS A 172 16.10 22.39 -15.70
N LEU A 173 16.17 23.15 -14.61
CA LEU A 173 17.43 23.45 -13.94
C LEU A 173 17.62 22.47 -12.77
N LEU A 174 18.75 21.77 -12.75
CA LEU A 174 19.21 21.05 -11.57
C LEU A 174 20.25 21.92 -10.86
N THR A 175 19.99 22.23 -9.60
CA THR A 175 20.88 23.04 -8.75
C THR A 175 21.37 22.18 -7.60
N VAL A 176 22.66 22.27 -7.32
CA VAL A 176 23.30 21.64 -6.16
C VAL A 176 23.95 22.72 -5.33
N ALA A 177 23.65 22.75 -4.04
CA ALA A 177 24.26 23.65 -3.07
C ALA A 177 24.81 22.82 -1.90
N SER A 178 26.10 23.01 -1.60
CA SER A 178 26.76 22.42 -0.45
C SER A 178 26.85 23.43 0.68
N PHE A 179 26.58 22.94 1.89
CA PHE A 179 26.74 23.63 3.16
C PHE A 179 27.66 22.82 4.07
N ASP A 180 27.89 23.25 5.31
CA ASP A 180 28.84 22.60 6.22
C ASP A 180 28.42 21.18 6.64
N ASP A 181 27.13 20.94 6.84
CA ASP A 181 26.57 19.68 7.37
C ASP A 181 25.67 18.93 6.38
N CYS A 182 25.31 19.57 5.26
CA CYS A 182 24.40 18.99 4.28
C CYS A 182 24.70 19.42 2.83
N LEU A 183 24.06 18.71 1.90
CA LEU A 183 24.01 19.03 0.49
C LEU A 183 22.56 19.04 0.03
N MET A 184 22.19 20.09 -0.67
CA MET A 184 20.86 20.29 -1.24
C MET A 184 20.92 20.08 -2.74
N VAL A 185 20.04 19.24 -3.26
CA VAL A 185 19.80 19.01 -4.68
C VAL A 185 18.38 19.45 -4.98
N SER A 186 18.18 20.33 -5.96
CA SER A 186 16.84 20.75 -6.37
C SER A 186 16.70 20.70 -7.87
N LYS A 187 15.54 20.27 -8.35
CA LYS A 187 15.13 20.41 -9.75
C LYS A 187 14.01 21.43 -9.82
N SER A 188 14.05 22.35 -10.78
CA SER A 188 12.96 23.30 -11.03
C SER A 188 12.63 23.39 -12.51
N ALA A 189 11.34 23.58 -12.80
CA ALA A 189 10.89 23.87 -14.15
C ALA A 189 11.44 25.22 -14.65
N PRO A 190 11.58 25.42 -15.97
CA PRO A 190 12.02 26.69 -16.55
C PRO A 190 11.19 27.86 -15.99
N ASN A 191 11.84 28.98 -15.67
CA ASN A 191 11.22 30.21 -15.17
C ASN A 191 10.44 30.08 -13.84
N THR A 192 10.57 28.95 -13.14
CA THR A 192 10.00 28.78 -11.79
C THR A 192 11.06 29.21 -10.77
N PRO A 193 10.75 30.13 -9.84
CA PRO A 193 11.64 30.44 -8.74
C PRO A 193 12.02 29.15 -8.02
N LEU A 194 13.30 28.98 -7.67
CA LEU A 194 13.70 27.89 -6.79
C LEU A 194 12.83 27.95 -5.52
N PRO A 195 12.40 26.80 -4.96
CA PRO A 195 11.73 26.78 -3.67
C PRO A 195 12.56 27.61 -2.69
N ALA A 196 11.92 28.52 -1.95
CA ALA A 196 12.59 29.57 -1.18
C ALA A 196 13.86 29.04 -0.52
N ASN A 197 15.02 29.62 -0.89
CA ASN A 197 16.30 29.26 -0.31
C ASN A 197 16.15 29.24 1.21
N PRO A 198 16.53 28.15 1.91
CA PRO A 198 16.72 28.26 3.34
C PRO A 198 17.68 29.42 3.59
N ALA A 199 17.31 30.31 4.51
CA ALA A 199 18.19 31.39 4.94
C ALA A 199 19.57 30.81 5.31
N PRO A 200 20.67 31.55 5.11
CA PRO A 200 22.02 31.07 5.42
C PRO A 200 22.07 30.44 6.82
N GLY A 201 22.48 29.17 6.93
CA GLY A 201 22.60 28.46 8.21
C GLY A 201 21.28 27.95 8.84
N LYS A 202 20.14 28.03 8.14
CA LYS A 202 18.87 27.46 8.58
C LYS A 202 18.40 26.35 7.63
N HIS A 203 19.06 25.20 7.67
CA HIS A 203 18.46 23.99 7.12
C HIS A 203 17.21 23.62 7.94
N PRO A 204 16.17 23.01 7.34
CA PRO A 204 14.99 22.59 8.07
C PRO A 204 15.39 21.69 9.25
N ALA A 205 14.95 22.04 10.47
CA ALA A 205 15.16 21.18 11.62
C ALA A 205 14.48 19.83 11.35
N LEU A 206 15.30 18.78 11.28
CA LEU A 206 14.81 17.46 10.97
C LEU A 206 14.23 16.80 12.22
N SER A 207 13.16 16.05 12.02
CA SER A 207 12.49 15.31 13.10
C SER A 207 13.41 14.28 13.76
N ALA A 208 13.04 13.89 14.99
CA ALA A 208 13.64 12.79 15.73
C ALA A 208 13.04 11.42 15.35
N ASN A 209 11.92 11.41 14.62
CA ASN A 209 11.29 10.17 14.16
C ASN A 209 12.15 9.48 13.08
N LEU A 210 11.98 8.17 12.90
CA LEU A 210 12.68 7.42 11.86
C LEU A 210 12.20 7.81 10.47
N VAL A 211 10.89 8.03 10.32
CA VAL A 211 10.26 8.53 9.10
C VAL A 211 9.20 9.55 9.49
N ASP A 212 9.12 10.65 8.76
CA ASP A 212 7.91 11.47 8.71
C ASP A 212 7.51 11.70 7.26
N LEU A 213 6.22 11.61 6.98
CA LEU A 213 5.66 11.80 5.66
C LEU A 213 4.43 12.68 5.79
N THR A 214 4.37 13.75 5.00
CA THR A 214 3.14 14.51 4.79
C THR A 214 2.83 14.54 3.31
N ALA A 215 1.57 14.31 2.94
CA ALA A 215 1.16 14.27 1.54
C ALA A 215 -0.27 14.79 1.37
N ASP A 216 -0.48 15.66 0.40
CA ASP A 216 -1.80 16.06 -0.06
C ASP A 216 -2.25 15.10 -1.17
N LEU A 217 -2.95 14.03 -0.79
CA LEU A 217 -3.31 12.95 -1.73
C LEU A 217 -4.31 13.43 -2.79
N ALA A 218 -5.12 14.45 -2.49
CA ALA A 218 -6.00 15.06 -3.48
C ALA A 218 -5.20 15.75 -4.58
N ARG A 219 -4.16 16.50 -4.21
CA ARG A 219 -3.25 17.12 -5.20
C ARG A 219 -2.46 16.06 -5.97
N LEU A 220 -2.05 14.97 -5.32
CA LEU A 220 -1.30 13.86 -5.94
C LEU A 220 -2.16 12.86 -6.72
N GLN A 221 -3.47 13.08 -6.82
CA GLN A 221 -4.42 12.09 -7.37
C GLN A 221 -3.95 11.54 -8.73
N ARG A 222 -3.56 12.43 -9.64
CA ARG A 222 -3.11 12.04 -10.98
C ARG A 222 -1.75 11.34 -10.98
N ALA A 223 -0.80 11.82 -10.17
CA ALA A 223 0.56 11.29 -10.14
C ALA A 223 0.61 9.87 -9.58
N LEU A 224 -0.30 9.55 -8.65
CA LEU A 224 -0.40 8.25 -8.00
C LEU A 224 -1.48 7.34 -8.62
N ASP A 225 -2.11 7.76 -9.72
CA ASP A 225 -3.23 7.05 -10.39
C ASP A 225 -4.36 6.69 -9.41
N LEU A 226 -4.67 7.62 -8.50
CA LEU A 226 -5.66 7.46 -7.45
C LEU A 226 -7.10 7.51 -8.01
N PRO A 227 -8.01 6.61 -7.58
CA PRO A 227 -9.41 6.61 -8.00
C PRO A 227 -10.10 7.98 -7.90
N LYS A 228 -10.79 8.39 -8.97
CA LYS A 228 -11.54 9.66 -9.02
C LYS A 228 -12.83 9.67 -8.20
N SER A 229 -13.38 8.49 -7.91
CA SER A 229 -14.60 8.33 -7.11
C SER A 229 -14.37 8.57 -5.62
N ALA A 230 -13.11 8.69 -5.18
CA ALA A 230 -12.73 8.84 -3.79
C ALA A 230 -12.36 10.28 -3.44
N ALA A 231 -12.80 10.73 -2.27
CA ALA A 231 -12.30 11.95 -1.63
C ALA A 231 -10.97 11.64 -0.92
N TRP A 232 -9.88 12.18 -1.43
CA TRP A 232 -8.54 11.88 -0.92
C TRP A 232 -8.13 12.84 0.20
N PRO A 233 -7.68 12.34 1.36
CA PRO A 233 -7.31 13.17 2.49
C PRO A 233 -5.90 13.75 2.38
N ARG A 234 -5.62 14.76 3.20
CA ARG A 234 -4.23 15.06 3.58
C ARG A 234 -3.74 13.99 4.56
N LEU A 235 -2.67 13.32 4.20
CA LEU A 235 -2.01 12.29 4.97
C LEU A 235 -0.84 12.89 5.75
N SER A 236 -0.70 12.48 7.00
CA SER A 236 0.51 12.67 7.79
C SER A 236 0.85 11.35 8.46
N VAL A 237 2.09 10.89 8.37
CA VAL A 237 2.59 9.65 8.96
C VAL A 237 3.87 9.94 9.72
N SER A 238 4.01 9.38 10.91
CA SER A 238 5.27 9.33 11.65
C SER A 238 5.57 7.89 12.05
N ILE A 239 6.84 7.51 11.99
CA ILE A 239 7.31 6.19 12.40
C ILE A 239 8.41 6.37 13.44
N THR A 240 8.22 5.74 14.59
CA THR A 240 9.19 5.72 15.69
C THR A 240 9.51 4.29 16.08
N ALA A 241 10.69 4.06 16.65
CA ALA A 241 11.02 2.78 17.25
C ALA A 241 10.74 2.85 18.76
N LYS A 242 9.92 1.93 19.26
CA LYS A 242 9.50 1.89 20.67
C LYS A 242 9.41 0.44 21.14
N SER A 243 10.16 0.10 22.20
CA SER A 243 10.10 -1.23 22.84
C SER A 243 10.33 -2.37 21.85
N ASP A 244 11.38 -2.26 21.02
CA ASP A 244 11.80 -3.27 20.04
C ASP A 244 10.78 -3.56 18.90
N ALA A 245 9.80 -2.67 18.72
CA ALA A 245 8.88 -2.66 17.59
C ALA A 245 8.80 -1.26 16.97
N LEU A 246 8.31 -1.18 15.74
CA LEU A 246 7.95 0.08 15.11
C LEU A 246 6.54 0.50 15.53
N ARG A 247 6.41 1.77 15.88
CA ARG A 247 5.15 2.47 16.11
C ARG A 247 4.94 3.45 14.98
N SER A 248 3.95 3.16 14.14
CA SER A 248 3.52 4.07 13.07
C SER A 248 2.25 4.77 13.52
N GLU A 249 2.21 6.09 13.42
CA GLU A 249 0.99 6.88 13.64
C GLU A 249 0.68 7.63 12.35
N ALA A 250 -0.57 7.61 11.92
CA ALA A 250 -1.01 8.37 10.77
C ALA A 250 -2.27 9.17 11.09
N THR A 251 -2.39 10.31 10.44
CA THR A 251 -3.58 11.17 10.48
C THR A 251 -4.05 11.39 9.06
N LEU A 252 -5.34 11.15 8.81
CA LEU A 252 -6.00 11.42 7.54
C LEU A 252 -7.03 12.52 7.77
N LYS A 253 -6.79 13.69 7.16
CA LYS A 253 -7.69 14.85 7.23
C LYS A 253 -8.43 15.04 5.92
N PHE A 254 -9.74 14.89 5.95
CA PHE A 254 -10.64 15.07 4.82
C PHE A 254 -11.08 16.53 4.70
N ALA A 255 -11.31 16.98 3.47
CA ALA A 255 -11.80 18.34 3.23
C ALA A 255 -13.24 18.55 3.73
N ASN A 256 -14.06 17.49 3.65
CA ASN A 256 -15.46 17.49 4.04
C ASN A 256 -15.70 16.40 5.09
N ALA A 257 -16.75 16.59 5.89
CA ALA A 257 -17.19 15.58 6.85
C ALA A 257 -17.59 14.32 6.10
N ALA A 258 -16.99 13.20 6.47
CA ALA A 258 -17.31 11.92 5.90
C ALA A 258 -18.55 11.32 6.60
N PRO A 259 -19.44 10.65 5.85
CA PRO A 259 -20.70 10.13 6.37
C PRO A 259 -20.50 8.76 7.04
N TRP A 260 -19.47 8.60 7.86
CA TRP A 260 -19.24 7.31 8.52
C TRP A 260 -20.32 7.07 9.56
N LYS A 261 -21.10 6.02 9.37
CA LYS A 261 -21.99 5.49 10.41
C LYS A 261 -21.22 4.44 11.20
N LEU A 262 -20.91 4.73 12.46
CA LEU A 262 -20.25 3.79 13.35
C LEU A 262 -21.29 3.18 14.29
N ASP A 263 -21.50 1.88 14.16
CA ASP A 263 -22.43 1.09 14.95
C ASP A 263 -21.66 0.21 15.94
N ALA A 264 -22.35 -0.37 16.92
CA ALA A 264 -21.75 -1.42 17.73
C ALA A 264 -21.40 -2.63 16.84
N PHE A 265 -20.16 -3.15 16.96
CA PHE A 265 -19.74 -4.31 16.18
C PHE A 265 -20.61 -5.54 16.48
N ARG A 266 -21.16 -6.16 15.44
CA ARG A 266 -21.92 -7.41 15.51
C ARG A 266 -21.03 -8.54 15.01
N LEU A 267 -20.39 -9.26 15.93
CA LEU A 267 -19.50 -10.36 15.58
C LEU A 267 -20.30 -11.63 15.21
N PRO A 268 -19.94 -12.36 14.16
CA PRO A 268 -20.52 -13.68 13.86
C PRO A 268 -19.91 -14.74 14.78
N THR A 269 -20.46 -14.85 15.99
CA THR A 269 -19.90 -15.62 17.10
C THR A 269 -19.82 -17.13 16.86
N ASN A 270 -20.63 -17.71 15.97
CA ASN A 270 -20.54 -19.13 15.64
C ASN A 270 -19.52 -19.44 14.54
N SER A 271 -19.21 -18.44 13.72
CA SER A 271 -18.34 -18.57 12.55
C SER A 271 -16.86 -18.31 12.87
N VAL A 272 -16.57 -17.34 13.74
CA VAL A 272 -15.20 -17.03 14.16
C VAL A 272 -14.78 -18.01 15.25
N ARG A 273 -13.73 -18.81 14.99
CA ARG A 273 -13.26 -19.87 15.89
C ARG A 273 -11.75 -19.90 15.98
N ASP A 274 -11.25 -20.13 17.20
CA ASP A 274 -9.83 -20.33 17.46
C ASP A 274 -9.34 -21.71 16.92
N PRO A 275 -8.06 -21.90 16.54
CA PRO A 275 -6.92 -20.96 16.55
C PRO A 275 -6.94 -19.92 15.42
N LEU A 276 -6.92 -18.62 15.75
CA LEU A 276 -6.81 -17.54 14.77
C LEU A 276 -5.34 -17.13 14.52
N ILE A 277 -5.02 -16.79 13.27
CA ILE A 277 -3.74 -16.15 12.91
C ILE A 277 -3.91 -14.73 12.37
N SER A 278 -5.14 -14.34 12.02
CA SER A 278 -5.50 -12.95 11.76
C SER A 278 -6.97 -12.72 12.04
N PHE A 279 -7.29 -11.49 12.41
CA PHE A 279 -8.65 -10.99 12.54
C PHE A 279 -8.68 -9.51 12.17
N THR A 280 -9.62 -9.15 11.31
CA THR A 280 -9.87 -7.78 10.87
C THR A 280 -11.35 -7.47 11.07
N ALA A 281 -11.66 -6.30 11.61
CA ALA A 281 -13.00 -5.73 11.67
C ALA A 281 -12.97 -4.33 11.06
N VAL A 282 -13.89 -4.04 10.15
CA VAL A 282 -14.02 -2.72 9.53
C VAL A 282 -15.48 -2.30 9.50
N GLN A 283 -15.75 -1.01 9.61
CA GLN A 283 -17.09 -0.45 9.50
C GLN A 283 -17.13 0.96 8.91
N GLY A 284 -18.33 1.49 8.66
CA GLY A 284 -18.53 2.87 8.21
C GLY A 284 -18.52 3.06 6.69
N PHE A 285 -18.54 1.97 5.93
CA PHE A 285 -18.49 1.96 4.45
C PHE A 285 -19.86 1.68 3.80
N GLY A 286 -20.92 1.46 4.58
CA GLY A 286 -22.22 0.99 4.04
C GLY A 286 -22.88 1.95 3.05
N GLU A 287 -22.81 3.27 3.30
CA GLU A 287 -23.32 4.27 2.36
C GLU A 287 -22.48 4.36 1.08
N TRP A 288 -21.16 4.23 1.20
CA TRP A 288 -20.30 4.19 0.03
C TRP A 288 -20.62 2.98 -0.83
N LEU A 289 -20.84 1.82 -0.20
CA LEU A 289 -21.21 0.59 -0.88
C LEU A 289 -22.55 0.72 -1.61
N ALA A 290 -23.55 1.36 -0.99
CA ALA A 290 -24.86 1.60 -1.61
C ALA A 290 -24.82 2.52 -2.83
N ARG A 291 -23.76 3.33 -2.98
CA ARG A 291 -23.55 4.22 -4.13
C ARG A 291 -22.76 3.59 -5.28
N GLN A 292 -22.32 2.33 -5.14
CA GLN A 292 -21.60 1.67 -6.23
C GLN A 292 -22.60 1.19 -7.30
N PRO A 293 -22.35 1.42 -8.60
CA PRO A 293 -23.27 1.04 -9.67
C PRO A 293 -23.68 -0.43 -9.61
N GLU A 294 -22.75 -1.32 -9.28
CA GLU A 294 -23.01 -2.75 -9.18
C GLU A 294 -23.97 -3.09 -8.04
N PHE A 295 -23.89 -2.37 -6.91
CA PHE A 295 -24.79 -2.61 -5.77
C PHE A 295 -26.18 -2.00 -5.98
N GLU A 296 -26.26 -0.90 -6.73
CA GLU A 296 -27.52 -0.32 -7.19
C GLU A 296 -28.25 -1.28 -8.13
N GLU A 297 -27.53 -1.90 -9.08
CA GLU A 297 -28.08 -2.88 -10.04
C GLU A 297 -28.59 -4.17 -9.37
N TRP A 298 -28.06 -4.54 -8.21
CA TRP A 298 -28.44 -5.80 -7.52
C TRP A 298 -29.70 -5.65 -6.66
N GLU A 299 -30.26 -4.43 -6.57
CA GLU A 299 -31.52 -4.12 -5.85
C GLU A 299 -31.58 -4.71 -4.43
N LEU A 300 -30.44 -4.79 -3.75
CA LEU A 300 -30.36 -5.36 -2.40
C LEU A 300 -31.13 -4.50 -1.40
N LYS A 301 -31.94 -5.14 -0.54
CA LYS A 301 -32.70 -4.45 0.52
C LYS A 301 -31.84 -3.63 1.49
N SER A 302 -30.59 -4.02 1.67
CA SER A 302 -29.63 -3.35 2.55
C SER A 302 -28.19 -3.60 2.11
N THR A 303 -27.30 -2.66 2.41
CA THR A 303 -25.86 -2.85 2.29
C THR A 303 -25.21 -3.09 3.65
N PRO A 304 -24.21 -3.98 3.74
CA PRO A 304 -23.49 -4.18 4.99
C PRO A 304 -22.68 -2.93 5.32
N ASN A 305 -22.74 -2.51 6.58
CA ASN A 305 -21.90 -1.42 7.11
C ASN A 305 -20.69 -1.93 7.89
N GLN A 306 -20.63 -3.24 8.19
CA GLN A 306 -19.53 -3.89 8.89
C GLN A 306 -19.03 -5.09 8.09
N PHE A 307 -17.75 -5.36 8.16
CA PHE A 307 -17.11 -6.52 7.52
C PHE A 307 -16.02 -7.06 8.43
N PHE A 308 -16.00 -8.39 8.57
CA PHE A 308 -15.03 -9.11 9.38
C PHE A 308 -14.27 -10.06 8.49
N THR A 309 -12.96 -10.17 8.65
CA THR A 309 -12.16 -11.19 7.98
C THR A 309 -11.28 -11.90 8.98
N TRP A 310 -11.06 -13.20 8.79
CA TRP A 310 -10.18 -13.97 9.65
C TRP A 310 -9.56 -15.13 8.90
N ALA A 311 -8.47 -15.62 9.47
CA ALA A 311 -7.75 -16.77 8.93
C ALA A 311 -7.21 -17.65 10.05
N ARG A 312 -6.98 -18.91 9.70
CA ARG A 312 -6.44 -19.96 10.56
C ARG A 312 -5.22 -20.59 9.87
N SER A 313 -4.26 -21.11 10.64
CA SER A 313 -3.05 -21.73 10.10
C SER A 313 -3.25 -23.15 9.58
N ASP A 314 -4.35 -23.80 9.94
CA ASP A 314 -4.63 -25.21 9.65
C ASP A 314 -4.83 -25.51 8.15
N VAL A 315 -5.30 -24.52 7.38
CA VAL A 315 -5.52 -24.68 5.94
C VAL A 315 -4.88 -23.52 5.19
N PRO A 316 -3.76 -23.75 4.48
CA PRO A 316 -3.20 -22.74 3.59
C PRO A 316 -4.29 -22.38 2.58
N TYR A 317 -4.41 -21.09 2.24
CA TYR A 317 -5.47 -20.52 1.40
C TYR A 317 -6.83 -20.27 2.05
N ASN A 318 -7.15 -20.83 3.22
CA ASN A 318 -8.47 -20.60 3.82
C ASN A 318 -8.54 -19.19 4.44
N LEU A 319 -9.29 -18.33 3.76
CA LEU A 319 -9.64 -16.98 4.18
C LEU A 319 -11.14 -16.93 4.28
N LEU A 320 -11.64 -16.51 5.45
CA LEU A 320 -13.05 -16.36 5.71
C LEU A 320 -13.35 -14.89 5.96
N ALA A 321 -14.55 -14.48 5.57
CA ALA A 321 -15.06 -13.18 5.89
C ALA A 321 -16.56 -13.23 6.12
N ALA A 322 -17.10 -12.26 6.84
CA ALA A 322 -18.52 -12.17 7.08
C ALA A 322 -18.99 -10.72 7.19
N ALA A 323 -20.24 -10.49 6.82
CA ALA A 323 -20.87 -9.19 6.86
C ALA A 323 -22.27 -9.34 7.47
N PRO A 324 -22.67 -8.52 8.46
CA PRO A 324 -24.05 -8.47 8.91
C PRO A 324 -24.96 -8.12 7.73
N MET A 325 -25.95 -8.97 7.48
CA MET A 325 -26.89 -8.86 6.40
C MET A 325 -28.23 -9.45 6.86
N PRO A 326 -29.23 -8.61 7.18
CA PRO A 326 -30.57 -9.10 7.45
C PRO A 326 -31.08 -9.96 6.29
N ASP A 327 -31.74 -11.07 6.62
CA ASP A 327 -32.35 -11.96 5.62
C ASP A 327 -31.33 -12.49 4.58
N ALA A 328 -30.16 -12.91 5.07
CA ALA A 328 -29.00 -13.27 4.24
C ALA A 328 -29.32 -14.34 3.18
N SER A 329 -30.20 -15.30 3.51
CA SER A 329 -30.66 -16.31 2.55
C SER A 329 -31.37 -15.72 1.35
N ASN A 330 -32.36 -14.85 1.56
CA ASN A 330 -33.07 -14.20 0.46
C ASN A 330 -32.15 -13.24 -0.31
N THR A 331 -31.24 -12.56 0.39
CA THR A 331 -30.22 -11.72 -0.25
C THR A 331 -29.36 -12.51 -1.23
N VAL A 332 -28.89 -13.70 -0.87
CA VAL A 332 -28.09 -14.55 -1.79
C VAL A 332 -28.94 -15.04 -2.97
N VAL A 333 -30.19 -15.46 -2.73
CA VAL A 333 -31.11 -15.88 -3.80
C VAL A 333 -31.33 -14.74 -4.80
N HIS A 334 -31.54 -13.53 -4.30
CA HIS A 334 -31.79 -12.35 -5.13
C HIS A 334 -30.54 -11.90 -5.90
N ALA A 335 -29.36 -11.98 -5.27
CA ALA A 335 -28.08 -11.65 -5.91
C ALA A 335 -27.64 -12.68 -6.97
N ALA A 336 -28.11 -13.93 -6.89
CA ALA A 336 -27.60 -15.02 -7.72
C ALA A 336 -27.74 -14.79 -9.24
N PRO A 337 -28.88 -14.33 -9.80
CA PRO A 337 -29.00 -14.02 -11.23
C PRO A 337 -27.99 -12.96 -11.68
N HIS A 338 -27.81 -11.89 -10.90
CA HIS A 338 -26.85 -10.82 -11.20
C HIS A 338 -25.42 -11.33 -11.13
N ALA A 339 -25.06 -12.10 -10.11
CA ALA A 339 -23.73 -12.71 -9.99
C ALA A 339 -23.44 -13.68 -11.15
N LEU A 340 -24.40 -14.51 -11.55
CA LEU A 340 -24.26 -15.41 -12.69
C LEU A 340 -24.08 -14.66 -14.00
N HIS A 341 -24.78 -13.54 -14.18
CA HIS A 341 -24.66 -12.72 -15.38
C HIS A 341 -23.35 -11.92 -15.41
N THR A 342 -23.12 -11.08 -14.41
CA THR A 342 -21.99 -10.13 -14.37
C THR A 342 -20.66 -10.84 -14.13
N LEU A 343 -20.53 -11.57 -13.02
CA LEU A 343 -19.29 -12.28 -12.66
C LEU A 343 -19.09 -13.48 -13.58
N GLY A 344 -20.15 -14.22 -13.91
CA GLY A 344 -20.07 -15.39 -14.78
C GLY A 344 -19.52 -15.05 -16.18
N THR A 345 -19.95 -13.96 -16.79
CA THR A 345 -19.44 -13.51 -18.09
C THR A 345 -17.94 -13.22 -18.03
N ASN A 346 -17.49 -12.50 -17.00
CA ASN A 346 -16.07 -12.15 -16.83
C ASN A 346 -15.19 -13.38 -16.56
N VAL A 347 -15.66 -14.29 -15.70
CA VAL A 347 -14.94 -15.53 -15.37
C VAL A 347 -14.82 -16.46 -16.58
N GLN A 348 -15.88 -16.58 -17.38
CA GLN A 348 -15.87 -17.36 -18.63
C GLN A 348 -14.93 -16.74 -19.67
N ALA A 349 -14.97 -15.42 -19.86
CA ALA A 349 -14.08 -14.71 -20.77
C ALA A 349 -12.60 -14.90 -20.38
N ALA A 350 -12.31 -14.91 -19.08
CA ALA A 350 -10.97 -15.19 -18.56
C ALA A 350 -10.57 -16.68 -18.59
N ARG A 351 -11.51 -17.59 -18.91
CA ARG A 351 -11.35 -19.05 -18.84
C ARG A 351 -10.94 -19.56 -17.46
N LEU A 352 -11.38 -18.89 -16.39
CA LEU A 352 -11.01 -19.19 -15.01
C LEU A 352 -12.08 -20.01 -14.27
N GLY A 353 -12.87 -20.81 -14.98
CA GLY A 353 -13.95 -21.62 -14.41
C GLY A 353 -15.32 -21.03 -14.69
N ARG A 354 -16.24 -21.13 -13.72
CA ARG A 354 -17.61 -20.62 -13.83
C ARG A 354 -18.18 -20.24 -12.46
N ILE A 355 -19.12 -19.30 -12.47
CA ILE A 355 -19.97 -19.00 -11.32
C ILE A 355 -21.17 -19.95 -11.35
N THR A 356 -21.54 -20.47 -10.19
CA THR A 356 -22.66 -21.42 -10.02
C THR A 356 -23.49 -21.02 -8.81
N PHE A 357 -24.78 -21.31 -8.85
CA PHE A 357 -25.68 -21.19 -7.70
C PHE A 357 -26.17 -22.57 -7.28
N THR A 358 -25.97 -22.91 -6.00
CA THR A 358 -26.39 -24.19 -5.40
C THR A 358 -27.56 -23.95 -4.47
N THR A 359 -28.75 -24.36 -4.89
CA THR A 359 -30.01 -24.13 -4.16
C THR A 359 -30.05 -24.81 -2.80
N ASN A 360 -29.58 -26.06 -2.69
CA ASN A 360 -29.60 -26.84 -1.43
C ASN A 360 -28.76 -26.22 -0.30
N ARG A 361 -27.83 -25.31 -0.62
CA ARG A 361 -26.99 -24.61 0.35
C ARG A 361 -27.18 -23.10 0.34
N THR A 362 -28.03 -22.59 -0.56
CA THR A 362 -28.17 -21.16 -0.85
C THR A 362 -26.79 -20.51 -1.03
N GLU A 363 -26.01 -21.01 -1.99
CA GLU A 363 -24.60 -20.66 -2.14
C GLU A 363 -24.29 -20.26 -3.57
N ILE A 364 -23.66 -19.09 -3.74
CA ILE A 364 -23.01 -18.69 -5.00
C ILE A 364 -21.54 -19.08 -4.88
N GLY A 365 -21.07 -19.96 -5.76
CA GLY A 365 -19.70 -20.47 -5.76
C GLY A 365 -19.00 -20.26 -7.10
N TRP A 366 -17.71 -19.96 -7.05
CA TRP A 366 -16.82 -19.94 -8.19
C TRP A 366 -16.08 -21.28 -8.29
N VAL A 367 -16.51 -22.11 -9.22
CA VAL A 367 -15.97 -23.46 -9.42
C VAL A 367 -15.06 -23.53 -10.64
N GLY A 368 -14.09 -24.44 -10.61
CA GLY A 368 -13.11 -24.64 -11.69
C GLY A 368 -11.85 -23.79 -11.59
N MET A 369 -11.70 -22.99 -10.52
CA MET A 369 -10.41 -22.40 -10.16
C MET A 369 -9.45 -23.48 -9.63
N PRO A 370 -8.14 -23.39 -9.92
CA PRO A 370 -7.16 -24.22 -9.26
C PRO A 370 -7.11 -23.91 -7.75
N ILE A 371 -7.23 -24.95 -6.91
CA ILE A 371 -7.10 -24.92 -5.44
C ILE A 371 -8.25 -24.18 -4.72
N LEU A 372 -8.61 -22.98 -5.13
CA LEU A 372 -9.63 -22.16 -4.49
C LEU A 372 -11.03 -22.48 -5.01
N VAL A 373 -12.02 -22.38 -4.13
CA VAL A 373 -13.45 -22.36 -4.47
C VAL A 373 -14.08 -21.19 -3.71
N PRO A 374 -13.93 -19.94 -4.20
CA PRO A 374 -14.55 -18.78 -3.60
C PRO A 374 -16.07 -18.93 -3.52
N PHE A 375 -16.67 -18.50 -2.42
CA PHE A 375 -18.11 -18.63 -2.21
C PHE A 375 -18.69 -17.46 -1.42
N VAL A 376 -20.01 -17.29 -1.55
CA VAL A 376 -20.85 -16.54 -0.63
C VAL A 376 -22.12 -17.34 -0.32
N ARG A 377 -22.48 -17.39 0.96
CA ARG A 377 -23.68 -18.07 1.46
C ARG A 377 -24.13 -17.46 2.78
N PRO A 378 -25.32 -17.79 3.30
CA PRO A 378 -25.69 -17.43 4.65
C PRO A 378 -24.78 -18.08 5.69
N ALA A 379 -24.36 -17.31 6.70
CA ALA A 379 -23.54 -17.82 7.79
C ALA A 379 -24.36 -18.73 8.73
N PRO A 380 -23.75 -19.71 9.39
CA PRO A 380 -24.40 -20.57 10.37
C PRO A 380 -24.61 -19.86 11.72
N GLU A 381 -25.27 -18.70 11.69
CA GLU A 381 -25.65 -17.91 12.88
C GLU A 381 -27.14 -18.11 13.19
N ALA A 382 -27.53 -17.98 14.47
CA ALA A 382 -28.89 -18.28 14.93
C ALA A 382 -29.98 -17.40 14.29
N GLY A 383 -29.62 -16.23 13.74
CA GLY A 383 -30.54 -15.27 13.12
C GLY A 383 -30.55 -15.25 11.59
N ASN A 384 -29.71 -16.05 10.91
CA ASN A 384 -29.54 -15.98 9.45
C ASN A 384 -29.26 -14.54 8.95
N ASP A 385 -28.54 -13.78 9.77
CA ASP A 385 -28.36 -12.33 9.69
C ASP A 385 -26.94 -11.94 9.28
N PHE A 386 -26.20 -12.89 8.71
CA PHE A 386 -24.85 -12.71 8.19
C PHE A 386 -24.68 -13.41 6.84
N LEU A 387 -23.96 -12.73 5.94
CA LEU A 387 -23.33 -13.37 4.80
C LEU A 387 -21.96 -13.87 5.23
N LEU A 388 -21.65 -15.11 4.86
CA LEU A 388 -20.32 -15.71 4.96
C LEU A 388 -19.71 -15.80 3.57
N PHE A 389 -18.48 -15.31 3.48
CA PHE A 389 -17.62 -15.39 2.31
C PHE A 389 -16.41 -16.26 2.66
N GLY A 390 -15.88 -16.95 1.67
CA GLY A 390 -14.61 -17.63 1.86
C GLY A 390 -13.97 -18.08 0.57
N SER A 391 -12.74 -18.55 0.68
CA SER A 391 -11.94 -19.03 -0.46
C SER A 391 -12.06 -20.54 -0.69
N MET A 392 -12.64 -21.30 0.24
CA MET A 392 -12.74 -22.76 0.18
C MET A 392 -14.11 -23.26 0.67
N ALA A 393 -15.09 -23.36 -0.23
CA ALA A 393 -16.47 -23.76 0.10
C ALA A 393 -16.62 -25.11 0.83
N GLY A 394 -15.65 -26.01 0.68
CA GLY A 394 -15.62 -27.31 1.37
C GLY A 394 -15.10 -27.27 2.80
N ILE A 395 -14.51 -26.16 3.24
CA ILE A 395 -13.78 -26.05 4.51
C ILE A 395 -14.38 -24.92 5.33
N ILE A 396 -15.62 -25.16 5.77
CA ILE A 396 -16.38 -24.21 6.58
C ILE A 396 -16.67 -24.90 7.92
N PRO A 397 -16.54 -24.20 9.06
CA PRO A 397 -16.86 -24.80 10.35
C PRO A 397 -18.29 -25.34 10.36
N MET A 398 -18.43 -26.64 10.60
CA MET A 398 -19.71 -27.31 10.79
C MET A 398 -19.93 -27.59 12.29
N GLY A 399 -21.19 -27.62 12.72
CA GLY A 399 -21.56 -27.90 14.11
C GLY A 399 -21.36 -26.71 15.06
N PRO A 400 -21.65 -26.88 16.37
CA PRO A 400 -21.58 -25.81 17.37
C PRO A 400 -20.15 -25.28 17.54
N ASN A 401 -20.03 -24.00 17.91
CA ASN A 401 -18.73 -23.40 18.22
C ASN A 401 -18.27 -23.84 19.60
N THR A 402 -17.26 -24.72 19.67
CA THR A 402 -16.64 -25.16 20.92
C THR A 402 -15.37 -24.38 21.28
N ASN A 403 -14.84 -23.59 20.35
CA ASN A 403 -13.59 -22.84 20.48
C ASN A 403 -13.86 -21.36 20.13
N PRO A 404 -14.48 -20.59 21.03
CA PRO A 404 -14.81 -19.20 20.78
C PRO A 404 -13.56 -18.35 20.53
N PRO A 405 -13.70 -17.18 19.88
CA PRO A 405 -12.57 -16.26 19.70
C PRO A 405 -11.97 -15.85 21.06
N PRO A 406 -10.65 -15.63 21.14
CA PRO A 406 -10.00 -15.20 22.38
C PRO A 406 -10.63 -13.90 22.94
N ALA A 407 -10.94 -13.88 24.24
CA ALA A 407 -11.60 -12.74 24.87
C ALA A 407 -10.72 -11.47 24.83
N GLU A 408 -9.40 -11.65 24.92
CA GLU A 408 -8.41 -10.58 24.85
C GLU A 408 -8.46 -9.83 23.52
N LEU A 409 -8.71 -10.56 22.42
CA LEU A 409 -8.90 -10.00 21.07
C LEU A 409 -10.20 -9.20 21.02
N LEU A 410 -11.30 -9.77 21.52
CA LEU A 410 -12.61 -9.13 21.51
C LEU A 410 -12.64 -7.83 22.31
N ASN A 411 -11.95 -7.81 23.45
CA ASN A 411 -11.82 -6.63 24.32
C ASN A 411 -11.09 -5.45 23.65
N GLN A 412 -10.33 -5.68 22.57
CA GLN A 412 -9.65 -4.59 21.86
C GLN A 412 -10.61 -3.71 21.05
N PHE A 413 -11.69 -4.29 20.51
CA PHE A 413 -12.54 -3.59 19.54
C PHE A 413 -14.03 -3.53 19.89
N LEU A 414 -14.61 -4.53 20.56
CA LEU A 414 -16.04 -4.54 20.88
C LEU A 414 -16.49 -3.34 21.73
N PRO A 415 -15.75 -2.88 22.76
CA PRO A 415 -16.17 -1.75 23.58
C PRO A 415 -15.98 -0.38 22.89
N ARG A 416 -15.35 -0.34 21.71
CA ARG A 416 -14.89 0.91 21.08
C ARG A 416 -15.97 1.47 20.15
N THR A 417 -16.45 2.67 20.42
CA THR A 417 -17.52 3.32 19.66
C THR A 417 -17.04 4.16 18.47
N ASN A 418 -15.76 4.52 18.45
CA ASN A 418 -15.17 5.36 17.40
C ASN A 418 -14.19 4.61 16.49
N LEU A 419 -14.19 3.27 16.54
CA LEU A 419 -13.27 2.44 15.78
C LEU A 419 -13.82 2.14 14.39
N VAL A 420 -13.10 2.56 13.36
CA VAL A 420 -13.43 2.35 11.94
C VAL A 420 -12.80 1.05 11.43
N TYR A 421 -11.58 0.76 11.88
CA TYR A 421 -10.80 -0.40 11.45
C TYR A 421 -9.98 -0.95 12.60
N TYR A 422 -10.00 -2.25 12.76
CA TYR A 422 -9.14 -3.02 13.64
C TYR A 422 -8.55 -4.18 12.84
N ASP A 423 -7.25 -4.39 12.98
CA ASP A 423 -6.56 -5.52 12.38
C ASP A 423 -5.51 -6.04 13.34
N TRP A 424 -5.51 -7.35 13.50
CA TRP A 424 -4.47 -8.10 14.17
C TRP A 424 -4.06 -9.27 13.29
N GLU A 425 -2.76 -9.48 13.16
CA GLU A 425 -2.21 -10.66 12.52
C GLU A 425 -0.92 -11.11 13.20
N ILE A 426 -0.67 -12.42 13.14
CA ILE A 426 0.65 -13.00 13.28
C ILE A 426 1.30 -12.90 11.90
N THR A 427 2.21 -11.93 11.71
CA THR A 427 2.74 -11.58 10.39
C THR A 427 3.48 -12.76 9.74
N GLU A 428 4.24 -13.55 10.51
CA GLU A 428 4.86 -14.79 10.01
C GLU A 428 3.81 -15.76 9.40
N ALA A 429 2.78 -16.11 10.16
CA ALA A 429 1.76 -17.05 9.73
C ALA A 429 0.95 -16.53 8.53
N LYS A 430 0.70 -15.21 8.49
CA LYS A 430 0.02 -14.58 7.36
C LYS A 430 0.89 -14.48 6.11
N LEU A 431 2.20 -14.33 6.24
CA LEU A 431 3.11 -14.43 5.09
C LEU A 431 3.07 -15.82 4.47
N ALA A 432 3.05 -16.87 5.31
CA ALA A 432 2.91 -18.25 4.83
C ALA A 432 1.60 -18.49 4.06
N GLN A 433 0.53 -17.71 4.33
CA GLN A 433 -0.70 -17.74 3.53
C GLN A 433 -0.64 -16.84 2.28
N TRP A 434 -0.19 -15.59 2.41
CA TRP A 434 -0.25 -14.62 1.33
C TRP A 434 0.72 -14.97 0.20
N MET A 435 1.94 -15.44 0.50
CA MET A 435 2.91 -15.75 -0.55
C MET A 435 2.38 -16.79 -1.57
N PRO A 436 1.83 -17.95 -1.14
CA PRO A 436 1.17 -18.89 -2.05
C PRO A 436 -0.05 -18.32 -2.78
N ILE A 437 -0.89 -17.51 -2.11
CA ILE A 437 -2.05 -16.87 -2.75
C ILE A 437 -1.60 -15.96 -3.90
N PHE A 438 -0.56 -15.17 -3.69
CA PHE A 438 -0.01 -14.29 -4.72
C PHE A 438 0.67 -15.03 -5.87
N GLN A 439 1.23 -16.20 -5.61
CA GLN A 439 1.75 -17.07 -6.67
C GLN A 439 0.61 -17.63 -7.51
N LEU A 440 -0.47 -18.10 -6.87
CA LEU A 440 -1.67 -18.55 -7.56
C LEU A 440 -2.30 -17.42 -8.39
N THR A 441 -2.47 -16.21 -7.86
CA THR A 441 -3.04 -15.10 -8.64
C THR A 441 -2.16 -14.72 -9.83
N ALA A 442 -0.84 -14.82 -9.70
CA ALA A 442 0.07 -14.61 -10.82
C ALA A 442 -0.10 -15.69 -11.91
N MET A 443 -0.31 -16.97 -11.54
CA MET A 443 -0.60 -18.04 -12.50
C MET A 443 -1.93 -17.85 -13.25
N LEU A 444 -2.89 -17.14 -12.65
CA LEU A 444 -4.20 -16.86 -13.22
C LEU A 444 -4.28 -15.50 -13.94
N SER A 445 -3.15 -14.82 -14.11
CA SER A 445 -3.09 -13.47 -14.69
C SER A 445 -1.96 -13.34 -15.72
N PRO A 446 -2.03 -12.33 -16.61
CA PRO A 446 -0.90 -12.02 -17.48
C PRO A 446 0.27 -11.39 -16.71
N THR A 447 0.21 -11.27 -15.38
CA THR A 447 1.31 -10.66 -14.63
C THR A 447 2.40 -11.71 -14.37
N PRO A 448 3.69 -11.32 -14.42
CA PRO A 448 4.79 -12.23 -14.11
C PRO A 448 4.60 -12.92 -12.75
N SER A 449 4.90 -14.23 -12.70
CA SER A 449 4.99 -14.99 -11.45
C SER A 449 6.01 -14.37 -10.51
N PHE A 450 5.78 -14.43 -9.21
CA PHE A 450 6.73 -13.98 -8.20
C PHE A 450 7.89 -14.99 -8.09
N PRO A 451 9.08 -14.72 -8.69
CA PRO A 451 10.09 -15.75 -8.83
C PRO A 451 10.66 -16.13 -7.46
N GLY A 452 10.76 -17.43 -7.18
CA GLY A 452 11.30 -17.93 -5.91
C GLY A 452 12.71 -17.39 -5.59
N ALA A 453 13.54 -17.25 -6.62
CA ALA A 453 14.94 -16.81 -6.50
C ALA A 453 15.13 -15.27 -6.50
N ALA A 454 14.06 -14.49 -6.65
CA ALA A 454 14.18 -13.03 -6.68
C ALA A 454 14.58 -12.48 -5.30
N ALA A 455 15.41 -11.43 -5.26
CA ALA A 455 16.06 -11.01 -4.01
C ALA A 455 15.06 -10.49 -2.96
N ALA A 456 14.00 -9.77 -3.35
CA ALA A 456 13.03 -9.31 -2.37
C ALA A 456 12.18 -10.47 -1.82
N ASN A 457 11.90 -11.49 -2.64
CA ASN A 457 11.28 -12.74 -2.18
C ASN A 457 12.19 -13.53 -1.22
N GLN A 458 13.50 -13.64 -1.51
CA GLN A 458 14.47 -14.29 -0.63
C GLN A 458 14.60 -13.55 0.71
N TRP A 459 14.66 -12.22 0.67
CA TRP A 459 14.61 -11.38 1.86
C TRP A 459 13.35 -11.65 2.68
N LEU A 460 12.17 -11.65 2.06
CA LEU A 460 10.90 -11.88 2.74
C LEU A 460 10.87 -13.26 3.43
N ARG A 461 11.38 -14.30 2.77
CA ARG A 461 11.52 -15.65 3.35
C ARG A 461 12.48 -15.69 4.54
N ALA A 462 13.60 -14.97 4.46
CA ALA A 462 14.61 -14.93 5.51
C ALA A 462 14.14 -14.17 6.77
N VAL A 463 13.33 -13.12 6.60
CA VAL A 463 12.80 -12.33 7.73
C VAL A 463 11.51 -12.89 8.31
N SER A 464 10.70 -13.60 7.52
CA SER A 464 9.36 -14.08 7.93
C SER A 464 9.36 -14.79 9.30
N PRO A 465 10.26 -15.74 9.62
CA PRO A 465 10.24 -16.46 10.90
C PRO A 465 10.58 -15.58 12.13
N LYS A 466 10.97 -14.32 11.91
CA LYS A 466 11.36 -13.37 12.95
C LYS A 466 10.26 -12.32 13.21
N LEU A 467 9.15 -12.39 12.46
CA LEU A 467 8.06 -11.42 12.52
C LEU A 467 6.96 -11.90 13.46
N GLY A 468 6.62 -11.08 14.43
CA GLY A 468 5.56 -11.33 15.40
C GLY A 468 4.24 -10.70 15.00
N ASN A 469 3.53 -10.19 16.01
CA ASN A 469 2.22 -9.59 15.83
C ASN A 469 2.29 -8.19 15.23
N THR A 470 1.48 -7.96 14.20
CA THR A 470 1.14 -6.63 13.72
C THR A 470 -0.29 -6.29 14.17
N ILE A 471 -0.46 -5.11 14.75
CA ILE A 471 -1.77 -4.59 15.16
C ILE A 471 -1.94 -3.21 14.54
N THR A 472 -3.07 -2.99 13.86
CA THR A 472 -3.45 -1.69 13.29
C THR A 472 -4.84 -1.30 13.78
N GLU A 473 -4.96 -0.08 14.27
CA GLU A 473 -6.22 0.52 14.70
C GLU A 473 -6.44 1.82 13.93
N VAL A 474 -7.67 2.06 13.47
CA VAL A 474 -8.08 3.35 12.91
C VAL A 474 -9.32 3.83 13.63
N THR A 475 -9.22 5.01 14.23
CA THR A 475 -10.31 5.65 14.96
C THR A 475 -10.75 6.93 14.28
N ALA A 476 -12.06 7.16 14.24
CA ALA A 476 -12.64 8.47 13.93
C ALA A 476 -12.44 9.40 15.13
N VAL A 477 -11.69 10.47 14.92
CA VAL A 477 -11.44 11.52 15.92
C VAL A 477 -12.50 12.62 15.79
N SER A 478 -12.87 12.94 14.55
CA SER A 478 -13.95 13.85 14.18
C SER A 478 -14.53 13.39 12.85
N PRO A 479 -15.65 13.97 12.36
CA PRO A 479 -16.18 13.65 11.04
C PRO A 479 -15.22 13.89 9.87
N THR A 480 -14.16 14.68 10.06
CA THR A 480 -13.16 15.01 9.02
C THR A 480 -11.79 14.40 9.29
N GLU A 481 -11.62 13.65 10.38
CA GLU A 481 -10.29 13.20 10.82
C GLU A 481 -10.30 11.75 11.29
N LEU A 482 -9.47 10.93 10.65
CA LEU A 482 -9.10 9.60 11.13
C LEU A 482 -7.70 9.63 11.69
N LYS A 483 -7.51 8.91 12.79
CA LYS A 483 -6.18 8.58 13.33
C LYS A 483 -5.96 7.08 13.20
N ALA A 484 -4.89 6.70 12.52
CA ALA A 484 -4.42 5.33 12.44
C ALA A 484 -3.18 5.15 13.31
N VAL A 485 -3.07 3.98 13.92
CA VAL A 485 -1.99 3.62 14.81
C VAL A 485 -1.63 2.17 14.56
N ARG A 486 -0.34 1.88 14.37
CA ARG A 486 0.16 0.54 14.14
C ARG A 486 1.36 0.22 15.02
N ARG A 487 1.39 -1.00 15.54
CA ARG A 487 2.59 -1.65 16.09
C ARG A 487 2.96 -2.82 15.19
N SER A 488 4.21 -2.88 14.73
CA SER A 488 4.71 -3.95 13.86
C SER A 488 6.24 -4.03 13.90
N ASP A 489 6.83 -5.12 13.39
CA ASP A 489 8.29 -5.26 13.37
C ASP A 489 8.95 -4.52 12.19
N LEU A 490 8.28 -4.48 11.04
CA LEU A 490 8.78 -3.87 9.79
C LEU A 490 7.95 -2.66 9.31
N GLY A 491 6.95 -2.23 10.08
CA GLY A 491 6.05 -1.11 9.71
C GLY A 491 4.84 -1.56 8.88
N LEU A 492 4.85 -2.79 8.36
CA LEU A 492 3.91 -3.30 7.36
C LEU A 492 3.29 -4.63 7.80
N THR A 493 2.07 -4.90 7.35
CA THR A 493 1.39 -6.20 7.48
C THR A 493 1.95 -7.22 6.48
N ALA A 494 1.62 -8.50 6.65
CA ALA A 494 2.07 -9.58 5.78
C ALA A 494 1.66 -9.35 4.31
N ILE A 495 0.45 -8.84 4.07
CA ILE A 495 -0.01 -8.57 2.72
C ILE A 495 0.71 -7.37 2.09
N GLU A 496 0.97 -6.33 2.87
CA GLU A 496 1.74 -5.15 2.44
C GLU A 496 3.20 -5.53 2.13
N LEU A 497 3.82 -6.38 2.97
CA LEU A 497 5.16 -6.92 2.73
C LEU A 497 5.23 -7.77 1.46
N THR A 498 4.20 -8.60 1.22
CA THR A 498 4.12 -9.41 -0.01
C THR A 498 3.98 -8.52 -1.26
N TRP A 499 3.15 -7.48 -1.20
CA TRP A 499 3.03 -6.49 -2.27
C TRP A 499 4.32 -5.71 -2.51
N LEU A 500 4.97 -5.26 -1.44
CA LEU A 500 6.26 -4.56 -1.49
C LEU A 500 7.30 -5.43 -2.18
N ALA A 501 7.47 -6.68 -1.74
CA ALA A 501 8.45 -7.58 -2.34
C ALA A 501 8.18 -7.83 -3.82
N ARG A 502 6.91 -8.00 -4.21
CA ARG A 502 6.54 -8.12 -5.64
C ARG A 502 6.83 -6.88 -6.45
N TRP A 503 6.60 -5.68 -5.90
CA TRP A 503 6.92 -4.44 -6.59
C TRP A 503 8.43 -4.25 -6.76
N LEU A 504 9.22 -4.55 -5.73
CA LEU A 504 10.69 -4.49 -5.79
C LEU A 504 11.27 -5.48 -6.82
N ASP A 505 10.65 -6.64 -6.96
CA ASP A 505 11.00 -7.66 -7.95
C ASP A 505 10.28 -7.48 -9.31
N ASN A 506 9.45 -6.44 -9.47
CA ASN A 506 8.78 -6.14 -10.75
C ASN A 506 9.85 -5.91 -11.83
N PRO A 507 9.83 -6.59 -12.99
CA PRO A 507 10.80 -6.35 -14.07
C PRO A 507 10.84 -4.90 -14.56
N ALA A 508 9.73 -4.16 -14.44
CA ALA A 508 9.64 -2.75 -14.80
C ALA A 508 9.93 -1.77 -13.64
N PHE A 509 10.37 -2.24 -12.46
CA PHE A 509 10.73 -1.38 -11.33
C PHE A 509 11.68 -0.23 -11.76
N PRO A 510 11.44 1.01 -11.31
CA PRO A 510 10.53 1.42 -10.23
C PRO A 510 9.06 1.66 -10.65
N ALA A 511 8.67 1.34 -11.88
CA ALA A 511 7.28 1.52 -12.31
C ALA A 511 6.30 0.72 -11.44
N LEU A 512 5.17 1.35 -11.09
CA LEU A 512 4.08 0.70 -10.37
C LEU A 512 3.31 -0.29 -11.25
N ALA A 513 3.32 -0.07 -12.57
CA ALA A 513 2.69 -0.97 -13.53
C ALA A 513 3.55 -2.22 -13.75
N TYR A 514 2.90 -3.39 -13.76
CA TYR A 514 3.54 -4.63 -14.19
C TYR A 514 3.50 -4.75 -15.71
N PRO A 515 4.57 -5.25 -16.35
CA PRO A 515 4.49 -5.68 -17.73
C PRO A 515 3.49 -6.84 -17.84
N THR A 516 2.74 -6.89 -18.93
CA THR A 516 1.79 -7.97 -19.20
C THR A 516 2.46 -9.02 -20.09
N ASN A 517 2.51 -10.26 -19.61
CA ASN A 517 2.82 -11.45 -20.39
C ASN A 517 1.58 -11.92 -21.15
N ALA A 518 1.77 -12.74 -22.20
CA ALA A 518 0.66 -13.52 -22.73
C ALA A 518 0.13 -14.46 -21.64
N MET A 519 -1.19 -14.53 -21.47
CA MET A 519 -1.82 -15.49 -20.56
C MET A 519 -1.38 -16.91 -20.96
N PRO A 520 -0.84 -17.72 -20.03
CA PRO A 520 -0.68 -19.14 -20.29
C PRO A 520 -2.06 -19.72 -20.60
N GLY A 521 -2.25 -20.31 -21.78
CA GLY A 521 -3.49 -21.01 -22.09
C GLY A 521 -3.64 -22.16 -21.09
N LEU A 522 -4.73 -22.17 -20.32
CA LEU A 522 -5.09 -23.36 -19.53
C LEU A 522 -5.28 -24.52 -20.53
N PRO A 523 -4.65 -25.68 -20.31
CA PRO A 523 -4.89 -26.84 -21.13
C PRO A 523 -6.38 -27.21 -21.08
N PRO A 524 -6.98 -27.64 -22.20
CA PRO A 524 -8.37 -28.07 -22.20
C PRO A 524 -8.55 -29.21 -21.18
N MET A 525 -9.58 -29.08 -20.34
CA MET A 525 -9.99 -30.15 -19.42
C MET A 525 -10.20 -31.44 -20.22
N PRO A 526 -9.78 -32.62 -19.73
CA PRO A 526 -10.07 -33.89 -20.38
C PRO A 526 -11.59 -34.13 -20.34
N GLY A 527 -12.29 -33.71 -21.38
CA GLY A 527 -13.71 -33.98 -21.60
C GLY A 527 -13.89 -35.41 -22.09
N GLY A 528 -13.71 -36.40 -21.21
CA GLY A 528 -14.21 -37.74 -21.45
C GLY A 528 -15.70 -37.77 -21.15
N THR A 529 -16.55 -37.70 -22.18
CA THR A 529 -17.96 -38.09 -22.05
C THR A 529 -18.02 -39.58 -21.69
N PRO A 530 -18.69 -39.99 -20.60
CA PRO A 530 -18.97 -41.40 -20.38
C PRO A 530 -19.85 -41.90 -21.52
N LYS A 531 -19.34 -42.82 -22.33
CA LYS A 531 -20.20 -43.57 -23.27
C LYS A 531 -21.17 -44.39 -22.43
N LEU A 532 -22.45 -44.02 -22.47
CA LEU A 532 -23.53 -44.89 -22.00
C LEU A 532 -23.53 -46.15 -22.88
N PRO A 533 -23.56 -47.36 -22.29
CA PRO A 533 -23.66 -48.59 -23.07
C PRO A 533 -25.02 -48.63 -23.76
N GLY A 534 -25.00 -48.88 -25.06
CA GLY A 534 -26.17 -48.83 -25.93
C GLY A 534 -27.25 -49.84 -25.56
N LYS A 535 -28.49 -49.44 -25.85
CA LYS A 535 -29.57 -50.34 -26.25
C LYS A 535 -30.10 -49.86 -27.59
#